data_AF-A0A7Y2UQE2-F1
#
_entry.id   AF-A0A7Y2UQE2-F1
#
_cell.length_a   1.000
_cell.length_b   1.000
_cell.length_c   1.000
_cell.angle_alpha   90.00
_cell.angle_beta   90.00
_cell.angle_gamma   90.00
#
_symmetry.space_group_name_H-M   'P 1'
#
loop_
_entity.id
_entity.type
_entity.pdbx_description
1 polymer ?
#
loop_
_entity_poly.entity_id
_entity_poly.type
_entity_poly.pdbx_seq_one_letter_code
_entity_poly.pdbx_strand_id
1 'polypeptide(L)'
;MISGNLSRLAILRMGLPQPESYQILPETILRRPLGPAVRQGDDGWFNVVRWVLFILKIAEDEGLTSANLEIMKSSTDTDIRRLLGLEGIKGTGLGLSDDWVIRVISQVGNYGEIFERTLGRNSPIKMERHLNEIWSRGGLHYGPAID
;
A
#
# COMPACT_ATOMS: atom_id res chain seq x y z
N MET A 1 -23.19 8.65 -20.09
CA MET A 1 -22.99 8.00 -18.78
C MET A 1 -21.89 6.95 -18.93
N ILE A 2 -20.79 7.08 -18.19
CA ILE A 2 -19.67 6.13 -18.20
C ILE A 2 -19.65 5.41 -16.86
N SER A 3 -19.53 4.08 -16.87
CA SER A 3 -19.37 3.27 -15.66
C SER A 3 -17.93 2.75 -15.54
N GLY A 4 -17.45 2.60 -14.31
CA GLY A 4 -16.08 2.19 -14.00
C GLY A 4 -15.82 2.13 -12.50
N ASN A 5 -14.62 1.72 -12.09
CA ASN A 5 -14.20 1.86 -10.69
C ASN A 5 -13.85 3.33 -10.38
N LEU A 6 -13.92 3.68 -9.11
CA LEU A 6 -13.77 5.07 -8.64
C LEU A 6 -12.46 5.72 -9.12
N SER A 7 -11.33 5.02 -9.01
CA SER A 7 -10.03 5.56 -9.45
C SER A 7 -9.99 5.84 -10.95
N ARG A 8 -10.52 4.96 -11.82
CA ARG A 8 -10.61 5.21 -13.26
C ARG A 8 -11.54 6.38 -13.58
N LEU A 9 -12.71 6.44 -12.93
CA LEU A 9 -13.65 7.55 -13.15
C LEU A 9 -13.03 8.89 -12.72
N ALA A 10 -12.28 8.90 -11.63
CA ALA A 10 -11.58 10.08 -11.16
C ALA A 10 -10.48 10.53 -12.14
N ILE A 11 -9.68 9.59 -12.66
CA ILE A 11 -8.68 9.88 -13.70
C ILE A 11 -9.33 10.38 -14.99
N LEU A 12 -10.40 9.73 -15.44
CA LEU A 12 -11.15 10.16 -16.63
C LEU A 12 -11.69 11.57 -16.46
N ARG A 13 -12.31 11.89 -15.31
CA ARG A 13 -12.83 13.22 -15.02
C ARG A 13 -11.75 14.30 -15.12
N MET A 14 -10.56 14.04 -14.58
CA MET A 14 -9.43 14.99 -14.68
C MET A 14 -8.99 15.27 -16.11
N GLY A 15 -9.16 14.30 -17.02
CA GLY A 15 -8.82 14.45 -18.43
C GLY A 15 -9.88 15.16 -19.29
N LEU A 16 -11.06 15.46 -18.74
CA LEU A 16 -12.15 16.12 -19.47
C LEU A 16 -12.02 17.66 -19.42
N PRO A 17 -12.55 18.38 -20.44
CA PRO A 17 -12.70 19.83 -20.35
C PRO A 17 -13.62 20.19 -19.18
N GLN A 18 -13.22 21.14 -18.33
CA GLN A 18 -13.97 21.56 -17.13
C GLN A 18 -14.33 20.37 -16.20
N PRO A 19 -13.34 19.68 -15.60
CA PRO A 19 -13.55 18.51 -14.74
C PRO A 19 -14.59 18.70 -13.63
N GLU A 20 -14.70 19.91 -13.09
CA GLU A 20 -15.65 20.33 -12.06
C GLU A 20 -17.12 20.24 -12.49
N SER A 21 -17.40 20.24 -13.79
CA SER A 21 -18.76 20.06 -14.32
C SER A 21 -19.24 18.60 -14.27
N TYR A 22 -18.36 17.65 -13.94
CA TYR A 22 -18.68 16.23 -13.87
C TYR A 22 -18.70 15.71 -12.43
N GLN A 23 -19.80 15.05 -12.08
CA GLN A 23 -19.97 14.39 -10.79
C GLN A 23 -19.76 12.88 -10.92
N ILE A 24 -19.01 12.31 -9.98
CA ILE A 24 -18.97 10.87 -9.76
C ILE A 24 -20.07 10.56 -8.74
N LEU A 25 -21.01 9.69 -9.12
CA LEU A 25 -22.11 9.29 -8.26
C LEU A 25 -21.60 8.37 -7.13
N PRO A 26 -22.19 8.43 -5.93
CA PRO A 26 -21.73 7.67 -4.76
C PRO A 26 -21.99 6.16 -4.87
N GLU A 27 -22.90 5.73 -5.75
CA GLU A 27 -23.28 4.33 -5.88
C GLU A 27 -22.16 3.48 -6.49
N THR A 28 -21.72 2.47 -5.74
CA THR A 28 -20.80 1.44 -6.25
C THR A 28 -21.58 0.26 -6.77
N ILE A 29 -21.62 0.10 -8.10
CA ILE A 29 -22.36 -0.98 -8.78
C ILE A 29 -21.52 -2.22 -9.11
N LEU A 30 -20.20 -2.20 -8.85
CA LEU A 30 -19.32 -3.32 -9.19
C LEU A 30 -18.15 -3.48 -8.20
N ARG A 31 -17.86 -4.73 -7.84
CA ARG A 31 -16.69 -5.10 -6.99
C ARG A 31 -15.48 -5.36 -7.89
N ARG A 32 -14.47 -4.47 -7.85
CA ARG A 32 -13.18 -4.65 -8.55
C ARG A 32 -11.99 -4.53 -7.58
N PRO A 33 -11.64 -5.58 -6.82
CA PRO A 33 -10.38 -5.60 -6.12
C PRO A 33 -9.24 -5.60 -7.15
N LEU A 34 -8.27 -4.69 -6.97
CA LEU A 34 -7.06 -4.65 -7.78
C LEU A 34 -5.91 -5.19 -6.94
N GLY A 35 -5.16 -6.12 -7.51
CA GLY A 35 -3.98 -6.69 -6.89
C GLY A 35 -2.88 -6.90 -7.93
N PRO A 36 -1.62 -7.05 -7.48
CA PRO A 36 -0.53 -7.45 -8.35
C PRO A 36 -0.85 -8.77 -9.05
N ALA A 37 -0.47 -8.87 -10.33
CA ALA A 37 -0.59 -10.09 -11.11
C ALA A 37 0.80 -10.57 -11.51
N VAL A 38 1.05 -11.86 -11.34
CA VAL A 38 2.30 -12.53 -11.72
C VAL A 38 2.01 -13.82 -12.47
N ARG A 39 3.01 -14.37 -13.16
CA ARG A 39 2.88 -15.65 -13.86
C ARG A 39 2.78 -16.81 -12.86
N GLN A 40 2.02 -17.84 -13.20
CA GLN A 40 2.01 -19.10 -12.45
C GLN A 40 3.32 -19.87 -12.62
N GLY A 41 3.65 -20.72 -11.63
CA GLY A 41 4.84 -21.57 -11.64
C GLY A 41 6.13 -20.89 -11.18
N ASP A 42 6.04 -19.65 -10.72
CA ASP A 42 7.16 -18.91 -10.10
C ASP A 42 6.78 -18.48 -8.68
N ASP A 43 6.83 -19.44 -7.76
CA ASP A 43 6.42 -19.23 -6.36
C ASP A 43 7.34 -18.26 -5.62
N GLY A 44 8.63 -18.24 -5.98
CA GLY A 44 9.61 -17.30 -5.43
C GLY A 44 9.21 -15.86 -5.75
N TRP A 45 8.94 -15.57 -7.03
CA TRP A 45 8.50 -14.24 -7.45
C TRP A 45 7.14 -13.88 -6.87
N PHE A 46 6.19 -14.82 -6.85
CA PHE A 46 4.89 -14.61 -6.21
C PHE A 46 5.04 -14.21 -4.74
N ASN A 47 5.89 -14.90 -3.98
CA ASN A 47 6.14 -14.62 -2.58
C ASN A 47 6.74 -13.22 -2.39
N VAL A 48 7.74 -12.84 -3.19
CA VAL A 48 8.33 -11.49 -3.14
C VAL A 48 7.26 -10.41 -3.34
N VAL A 49 6.48 -10.50 -4.43
CA VAL A 49 5.45 -9.50 -4.75
C VAL A 49 4.37 -9.43 -3.65
N ARG A 50 3.94 -10.59 -3.14
CA ARG A 50 2.95 -10.68 -2.07
C ARG A 50 3.47 -10.04 -0.78
N TRP A 51 4.70 -10.34 -0.38
CA TRP A 51 5.29 -9.81 0.84
C TRP A 51 5.57 -8.32 0.76
N VAL A 52 6.00 -7.79 -0.39
CA VAL A 52 6.11 -6.34 -0.60
C VAL A 52 4.76 -5.65 -0.35
N LEU A 53 3.66 -6.19 -0.87
CA LEU A 53 2.33 -5.61 -0.62
C LEU A 53 1.93 -5.66 0.87
N PHE A 54 2.29 -6.75 1.57
CA PHE A 54 2.02 -6.88 3.00
C PHE A 54 2.81 -5.88 3.83
N ILE A 55 4.13 -5.77 3.63
CA ILE A 55 4.95 -4.88 4.45
C ILE A 55 4.58 -3.41 4.25
N LEU A 56 4.10 -3.01 3.06
CA LEU A 56 3.60 -1.65 2.86
C LEU A 56 2.40 -1.35 3.75
N LYS A 57 1.50 -2.31 3.95
CA LYS A 57 0.32 -2.18 4.81
C LYS A 57 0.69 -2.26 6.28
N ILE A 58 1.54 -3.21 6.66
CA ILE A 58 2.01 -3.37 8.04
C ILE A 58 2.76 -2.11 8.48
N ALA A 59 3.68 -1.60 7.66
CA ALA A 59 4.39 -0.36 7.95
C ALA A 59 3.43 0.82 8.18
N GLU A 60 2.32 0.89 7.44
CA GLU A 60 1.33 1.93 7.67
C GLU A 60 0.53 1.74 8.97
N ASP A 61 0.15 0.51 9.32
CA ASP A 61 -0.55 0.19 10.57
C ASP A 61 0.34 0.51 11.78
N GLU A 62 1.62 0.18 11.68
CA GLU A 62 2.66 0.41 12.70
C GLU A 62 3.21 1.86 12.73
N GLY A 63 2.73 2.75 11.85
CA GLY A 63 3.22 4.13 11.77
C GLY A 63 4.67 4.29 11.29
N LEU A 64 5.25 3.25 10.70
CA LEU A 64 6.54 3.31 10.01
C LEU A 64 6.39 4.04 8.67
N THR A 65 7.19 5.07 8.46
CA THR A 65 7.19 5.92 7.25
C THR A 65 8.59 6.03 6.68
N SER A 66 8.70 6.50 5.45
CA SER A 66 10.02 6.85 4.87
C SER A 66 10.77 7.90 5.72
N ALA A 67 10.04 8.82 6.38
CA ALA A 67 10.61 9.92 7.14
C ALA A 67 11.12 9.53 8.54
N ASN A 68 10.52 8.55 9.21
CA ASN A 68 10.94 8.09 10.54
C ASN A 68 11.77 6.80 10.52
N LEU A 69 12.03 6.22 9.34
CA LEU A 69 12.71 4.94 9.17
C LEU A 69 14.04 4.85 9.94
N GLU A 70 14.88 5.88 9.87
CA GLU A 70 16.17 5.89 10.58
C GLU A 70 16.01 5.84 12.10
N ILE A 71 14.98 6.50 12.65
CA ILE A 71 14.66 6.46 14.07
C ILE A 71 14.10 5.07 14.45
N MET A 72 13.24 4.51 13.59
CA MET A 72 12.60 3.22 13.84
C MET A 72 13.59 2.04 13.83
N LYS A 73 14.76 2.18 13.18
CA LYS A 73 15.85 1.19 13.26
C LYS A 73 16.39 0.99 14.68
N SER A 74 16.30 1.98 15.55
CA SER A 74 16.68 1.87 16.96
C SER A 74 15.49 1.58 17.88
N SER A 75 14.32 1.24 17.34
CA SER A 75 13.16 0.89 18.14
C SER A 75 13.44 -0.36 18.99
N THR A 76 12.89 -0.36 20.21
CA THR A 76 12.83 -1.53 21.10
C THR A 76 11.53 -2.31 20.94
N ASP A 77 10.58 -1.80 20.16
CA ASP A 77 9.34 -2.50 19.83
C ASP A 77 9.65 -3.74 18.99
N THR A 78 9.21 -4.91 19.47
CA THR A 78 9.53 -6.19 18.83
C THR A 78 8.90 -6.30 17.44
N ASP A 79 7.70 -5.76 17.23
CA ASP A 79 7.00 -5.87 15.95
C ASP A 79 7.66 -4.99 14.88
N ILE A 80 8.11 -3.78 15.26
CA ILE A 80 8.95 -2.94 14.40
C ILE A 80 10.28 -3.62 14.07
N ARG A 81 10.93 -4.23 15.07
CA ARG A 81 12.23 -4.89 14.88
C ARG A 81 12.12 -6.10 13.95
N ARG A 82 11.05 -6.89 14.07
CA ARG A 82 10.75 -7.99 13.14
C ARG A 82 10.43 -7.48 11.74
N LEU A 83 9.58 -6.46 11.63
CA LEU A 83 9.23 -5.83 10.35
C LEU A 83 10.47 -5.33 9.61
N LEU A 84 11.41 -4.69 10.31
CA LEU A 84 12.64 -4.17 9.71
C LEU A 84 13.71 -5.24 9.45
N GLY A 85 13.43 -6.51 9.75
CA GLY A 85 14.39 -7.60 9.58
C GLY A 85 15.56 -7.50 10.56
N LEU A 86 15.40 -6.83 11.71
CA LEU A 86 16.41 -6.74 12.78
C LEU A 86 16.34 -7.97 13.70
N GLU A 87 15.16 -8.55 13.87
CA GLU A 87 14.89 -9.80 14.61
C GLU A 87 13.94 -10.72 13.84
N GLY A 88 13.75 -11.96 14.28
CA GLY A 88 12.80 -12.90 13.66
C GLY A 88 13.21 -13.41 12.26
N ILE A 89 12.21 -13.82 11.48
CA ILE A 89 12.37 -14.36 10.12
C ILE A 89 12.97 -13.29 9.20
N LYS A 90 13.99 -13.72 8.44
CA LYS A 90 14.87 -12.86 7.63
C LYS A 90 14.50 -12.88 6.14
N GLY A 91 15.01 -11.90 5.39
CA GLY A 91 14.80 -11.76 3.94
C GLY A 91 15.36 -12.94 3.14
N THR A 92 16.32 -13.68 3.70
CA THR A 92 16.91 -14.88 3.09
C THR A 92 15.89 -15.95 2.72
N GLY A 93 14.79 -16.10 3.47
CA GLY A 93 13.69 -17.01 3.11
C GLY A 93 12.95 -16.63 1.83
N LEU A 94 13.06 -15.37 1.39
CA LEU A 94 12.53 -14.84 0.14
C LEU A 94 13.63 -14.68 -0.95
N GLY A 95 14.86 -15.12 -0.67
CA GLY A 95 16.01 -14.88 -1.56
C GLY A 95 16.43 -13.40 -1.64
N LEU A 96 16.08 -12.60 -0.63
CA LEU A 96 16.41 -11.17 -0.52
C LEU A 96 17.42 -10.92 0.60
N SER A 97 18.02 -9.74 0.61
CA SER A 97 18.81 -9.27 1.75
C SER A 97 17.91 -8.97 2.95
N ASP A 98 18.43 -9.08 4.16
CA ASP A 98 17.64 -8.90 5.39
C ASP A 98 17.13 -7.47 5.58
N ASP A 99 17.79 -6.50 4.95
CA ASP A 99 17.39 -5.10 4.92
C ASP A 99 16.34 -4.77 3.84
N TRP A 100 15.74 -5.77 3.17
CA TRP A 100 14.84 -5.51 2.03
C TRP A 100 13.64 -4.63 2.39
N VAL A 101 13.06 -4.77 3.60
CA VAL A 101 11.95 -3.91 4.05
C VAL A 101 12.41 -2.47 4.22
N ILE A 102 13.58 -2.26 4.85
CA ILE A 102 14.21 -0.94 4.96
C ILE A 102 14.37 -0.32 3.57
N ARG A 103 14.83 -1.11 2.59
CA ARG A 103 15.01 -0.64 1.21
C ARG A 103 13.70 -0.33 0.49
N VAL A 104 12.62 -1.06 0.77
CA VAL A 104 11.29 -0.76 0.20
C VAL A 104 10.75 0.53 0.80
N ILE A 105 10.72 0.64 2.13
CA ILE A 105 10.15 1.81 2.82
C ILE A 105 10.96 3.07 2.52
N SER A 106 12.29 2.99 2.41
CA SER A 106 13.10 4.15 2.05
C SER A 106 12.84 4.65 0.62
N GLN A 107 12.53 3.76 -0.31
CA GLN A 107 12.30 4.13 -1.72
C GLN A 107 10.89 4.62 -1.99
N VAL A 108 9.87 3.99 -1.40
CA VAL A 108 8.48 4.24 -1.76
C VAL A 108 7.57 4.62 -0.59
N GLY A 109 8.08 4.58 0.64
CA GLY A 109 7.27 4.75 1.85
C GLY A 109 6.35 3.56 2.13
N ASN A 110 5.47 3.72 3.10
CA ASN A 110 4.39 2.77 3.39
C ASN A 110 3.21 2.92 2.40
N TYR A 111 2.18 2.07 2.54
CA TYR A 111 1.01 2.10 1.65
C TYR A 111 0.28 3.45 1.67
N GLY A 112 0.15 4.07 2.83
CA GLY A 112 -0.47 5.38 2.99
C GLY A 112 0.29 6.48 2.25
N GLU A 113 1.62 6.50 2.34
CA GLU A 113 2.47 7.45 1.60
C GLU A 113 2.33 7.28 0.08
N ILE A 114 2.20 6.03 -0.40
CA ILE A 114 1.92 5.72 -1.80
C ILE A 114 0.54 6.23 -2.21
N PHE A 115 -0.48 5.93 -1.40
CA PHE A 115 -1.85 6.32 -1.67
C PHE A 115 -1.98 7.85 -1.70
N GLU A 116 -1.49 8.54 -0.68
CA GLU A 116 -1.68 9.99 -0.54
C GLU A 116 -1.03 10.78 -1.68
N ARG A 117 0.19 10.39 -2.10
CA ARG A 117 0.86 11.07 -3.22
C ARG A 117 0.23 10.79 -4.59
N THR A 118 -0.39 9.63 -4.75
CA THR A 118 -0.85 9.15 -6.07
C THR A 118 -2.32 9.42 -6.30
N LEU A 119 -3.16 9.13 -5.30
CA LEU A 119 -4.62 9.17 -5.39
C LEU A 119 -5.25 10.08 -4.31
N GLY A 120 -4.64 10.16 -3.13
CA GLY A 120 -5.20 10.83 -1.97
C GLY A 120 -5.05 12.34 -1.96
N ARG A 121 -4.98 12.90 -0.76
CA ARG A 121 -5.04 14.35 -0.51
C ARG A 121 -3.86 15.13 -1.08
N ASN A 122 -2.74 14.46 -1.33
CA ASN A 122 -1.54 15.07 -1.92
C ASN A 122 -1.49 14.95 -3.45
N SER A 123 -2.49 14.31 -4.07
CA SER A 123 -2.63 14.20 -5.52
C SER A 123 -3.66 15.19 -6.07
N PRO A 124 -3.72 15.43 -7.39
CA PRO A 124 -4.82 16.14 -8.03
C PRO A 124 -6.18 15.42 -7.95
N ILE A 125 -6.17 14.10 -7.68
CA ILE A 125 -7.37 13.25 -7.67
C ILE A 125 -8.20 13.48 -6.41
N LYS A 126 -7.54 13.70 -5.25
CA LYS A 126 -8.18 13.92 -3.94
C LYS A 126 -9.17 12.81 -3.55
N MET A 127 -8.84 11.56 -3.86
CA MET A 127 -9.67 10.39 -3.57
C MET A 127 -9.59 10.04 -2.08
N GLU A 128 -10.74 9.77 -1.47
CA GLU A 128 -10.80 9.19 -0.13
C GLU A 128 -10.42 7.71 -0.14
N ARG A 129 -9.94 7.21 0.99
CA ARG A 129 -9.36 5.86 1.08
C ARG A 129 -10.43 4.77 0.97
N HIS A 130 -11.60 5.00 1.56
CA HIS A 130 -12.70 4.04 1.64
C HIS A 130 -12.17 2.65 2.07
N LEU A 131 -12.46 1.60 1.31
CA LEU A 131 -12.02 0.23 1.59
C LEU A 131 -10.49 0.04 1.55
N ASN A 132 -9.74 0.97 0.97
CA ASN A 132 -8.26 0.94 0.97
C ASN A 132 -7.66 1.48 2.28
N GLU A 133 -8.49 1.92 3.23
CA GLU A 133 -8.02 2.25 4.57
C GLU A 133 -7.53 0.99 5.30
N ILE A 134 -6.65 1.18 6.29
CA ILE A 134 -6.18 0.09 7.15
C ILE A 134 -7.36 -0.45 7.98
N TRP A 135 -7.35 -1.75 8.22
CA TRP A 135 -8.43 -2.45 8.92
C TRP A 135 -8.75 -1.84 10.30
N SER A 136 -7.72 -1.46 11.06
CA SER A 136 -7.81 -0.82 12.38
C SER A 136 -8.51 0.54 12.33
N ARG A 137 -8.62 1.11 11.13
CA ARG A 137 -9.26 2.40 10.82
C ARG A 137 -10.51 2.24 9.93
N GLY A 138 -11.08 1.03 9.88
CA GLY A 138 -12.38 0.76 9.23
C GLY A 138 -12.32 0.38 7.76
N GLY A 139 -11.12 0.15 7.19
CA GLY A 139 -10.98 -0.37 5.83
C GLY A 139 -10.73 -1.87 5.76
N LEU A 140 -10.21 -2.35 4.63
CA LEU A 140 -9.96 -3.77 4.35
C LEU A 140 -8.46 -4.10 4.21
N HIS A 141 -7.58 -3.11 4.32
CA HIS A 141 -6.15 -3.35 4.22
C HIS A 141 -5.62 -3.94 5.53
N TYR A 142 -5.28 -5.21 5.46
CA TYR A 142 -4.73 -6.00 6.55
C TYR A 142 -3.41 -6.67 6.10
N GLY A 143 -2.41 -6.63 6.97
CA GLY A 143 -1.16 -7.38 6.80
C GLY A 143 -1.12 -8.57 7.77
N PRO A 144 -0.53 -9.70 7.37
CA PRO A 144 -0.31 -10.81 8.30
C PRO A 144 0.66 -10.41 9.41
N ALA A 145 0.62 -11.12 10.53
CA ALA A 145 1.67 -11.02 11.54
C ALA A 145 3.03 -11.44 10.96
N ILE A 146 4.10 -10.82 11.48
CA ILE A 146 5.49 -11.20 11.22
C ILE A 146 6.02 -11.69 12.56
N ASP A 147 6.11 -13.00 12.76
CA ASP A 147 6.56 -13.65 14.00
C ASP A 147 7.86 -14.46 13.84
#